data_AF-A0A7C1S3P9-F1
#
_entry.id   AF-A0A7C1S3P9-F1
#
_cell.length_a   1.000
_cell.length_b   1.000
_cell.length_c   1.000
_cell.angle_alpha   90.00
_cell.angle_beta   90.00
_cell.angle_gamma   90.00
#
_symmetry.space_group_name_H-M   'P 1'
#
loop_
_entity.id
_entity.type
_entity.pdbx_description
1 polymer ?
#
loop_
_entity_poly.entity_id
_entity_poly.type
_entity_poly.pdbx_seq_one_letter_code
_entity_poly.pdbx_strand_id
1 'polypeptide(L)'
;MANSQFKDFDLIADFLKETKESRSNRRTDREKIWKEIDRQVAMTPLVRETLSGQPKDWYPDLELPWQFSTLEVATSDIRRLKFPRGAEWFSVSSELSEEYLARFDDRREEFPLIGAEPVPAKLDQETADILVKTTIDHYHRMFDYRGAWDSLDIEAVKYGTYVGRVREVNQPAFEARLRSVRGPALIPQSIKNTWLDDTPAILMNEGFKISPLEIRGSFQYLHDLK
;
A
#
# COMPACT_ATOMS: atom_id res chain seq x y z
N MET A 1 11.99 23.58 32.49
CA MET A 1 12.06 23.04 31.11
C MET A 1 10.86 22.18 30.71
N ALA A 2 9.94 21.80 31.61
CA ALA A 2 8.74 21.04 31.25
C ALA A 2 7.62 21.86 30.56
N ASN A 3 7.58 23.19 30.75
CA ASN A 3 6.49 24.04 30.24
C ASN A 3 6.55 24.38 28.74
N SER A 4 7.65 24.14 28.02
CA SER A 4 7.70 24.38 26.57
C SER A 4 7.12 23.19 25.80
N GLN A 5 7.40 21.95 26.25
CA GLN A 5 6.94 20.74 25.57
C GLN A 5 5.42 20.66 25.46
N PHE A 6 4.67 21.07 26.51
CA PHE A 6 3.20 21.09 26.46
C PHE A 6 2.66 22.10 25.44
N LYS A 7 3.29 23.27 25.30
CA LYS A 7 2.91 24.26 24.29
C LYS A 7 3.19 23.76 22.87
N ASP A 8 4.27 23.01 22.68
CA ASP A 8 4.62 22.43 21.38
C ASP A 8 3.59 21.36 20.98
N PHE A 9 3.13 20.53 21.93
CA PHE A 9 2.06 19.54 21.66
C PHE A 9 0.71 20.19 21.35
N ASP A 10 0.37 21.29 22.02
CA ASP A 10 -0.87 22.03 21.73
C ASP A 10 -0.82 22.66 20.33
N LEU A 11 0.31 23.26 19.95
CA LEU A 11 0.54 23.79 18.60
C LEU A 11 0.45 22.70 17.53
N ILE A 12 1.05 21.53 17.78
CA ILE A 12 0.95 20.37 16.88
C ILE A 12 -0.51 19.91 16.77
N ALA A 13 -1.24 19.86 17.89
CA ALA A 13 -2.63 19.43 17.90
C ALA A 13 -3.51 20.39 17.09
N ASP A 14 -3.30 21.71 17.23
CA ASP A 14 -4.04 22.72 16.47
C ASP A 14 -3.71 22.67 14.98
N PHE A 15 -2.42 22.51 14.63
CA PHE A 15 -2.00 22.28 13.25
C PHE A 15 -2.64 21.02 12.63
N LEU A 16 -2.69 19.91 13.39
CA LEU A 16 -3.31 18.67 12.94
C LEU A 16 -4.82 18.82 12.73
N LYS A 17 -5.51 19.55 13.62
CA LYS A 17 -6.95 19.86 13.47
C LYS A 17 -7.19 20.69 12.22
N GLU A 18 -6.47 21.80 12.06
CA GLU A 18 -6.60 22.68 10.90
C GLU A 18 -6.32 21.94 9.59
N THR A 19 -5.25 21.14 9.57
CA THR A 19 -4.89 20.32 8.40
C THR A 19 -5.98 19.30 8.09
N LYS A 20 -6.54 18.64 9.11
CA LYS A 20 -7.62 17.66 8.94
C LYS A 20 -8.89 18.33 8.39
N GLU A 21 -9.28 19.49 8.93
CA GLU A 21 -10.46 20.23 8.47
C GLU A 21 -10.29 20.70 7.02
N SER A 22 -9.13 21.32 6.71
CA SER A 22 -8.79 21.76 5.35
C SER A 22 -8.83 20.60 4.35
N ARG A 23 -8.23 19.45 4.67
CA ARG A 23 -8.24 18.26 3.80
C ARG A 23 -9.62 17.63 3.70
N SER A 24 -10.40 17.64 4.78
CA SER A 24 -11.78 17.14 4.78
C SER A 24 -12.66 17.93 3.81
N ASN A 25 -12.49 19.25 3.74
CA ASN A 25 -13.25 20.09 2.81
C ASN A 25 -12.88 19.81 1.35
N ARG A 26 -11.59 19.61 1.05
CA ARG A 26 -11.09 19.34 -0.31
C ARG A 26 -11.56 18.01 -0.89
N ARG A 27 -11.79 16.99 -0.05
CA ARG A 27 -12.20 15.65 -0.51
C ARG A 27 -13.71 15.46 -0.66
N THR A 28 -14.53 16.47 -0.36
CA THR A 28 -16.00 16.38 -0.37
C THR A 28 -16.57 15.88 -1.70
N ASP A 29 -16.05 16.37 -2.83
CA ASP A 29 -16.51 15.91 -4.15
C ASP A 29 -16.05 14.48 -4.46
N ARG A 30 -14.85 14.11 -4.03
CA ARG A 30 -14.36 12.72 -4.15
C ARG A 30 -15.18 11.77 -3.31
N GLU A 31 -15.57 12.15 -2.09
CA GLU A 31 -16.44 11.34 -1.24
C GLU A 31 -17.81 11.10 -1.87
N LYS A 32 -18.36 12.05 -2.65
CA LYS A 32 -19.60 11.81 -3.42
C LYS A 32 -19.39 10.72 -4.48
N ILE A 33 -18.27 10.78 -5.21
CA ILE A 33 -17.91 9.76 -6.20
C ILE A 33 -17.71 8.41 -5.52
N TRP A 34 -16.98 8.36 -4.40
CA TRP A 34 -16.74 7.11 -3.67
C TRP A 34 -18.03 6.48 -3.15
N LYS A 35 -19.00 7.28 -2.67
CA LYS A 35 -20.33 6.78 -2.28
C LYS A 35 -21.09 6.17 -3.46
N GLU A 36 -20.97 6.77 -4.64
CA GLU A 36 -21.59 6.23 -5.85
C GLU A 36 -20.94 4.91 -6.28
N ILE A 37 -19.62 4.79 -6.14
CA ILE A 37 -18.90 3.55 -6.41
C ILE A 37 -19.28 2.47 -5.40
N ASP A 38 -19.38 2.80 -4.10
CA ASP A 38 -19.87 1.87 -3.08
C ASP A 38 -21.27 1.36 -3.40
N ARG A 39 -22.17 2.26 -3.83
CA ARG A 39 -23.53 1.94 -4.23
C ARG A 39 -23.55 0.92 -5.37
N GLN A 40 -22.71 1.12 -6.39
CA GLN A 40 -22.56 0.23 -7.54
C GLN A 40 -22.01 -1.14 -7.14
N VAL A 41 -20.95 -1.16 -6.33
CA VAL A 41 -20.34 -2.41 -5.81
C VAL A 41 -21.34 -3.18 -4.93
N ALA A 42 -22.15 -2.48 -4.13
CA ALA A 42 -23.22 -3.07 -3.34
C ALA A 42 -24.46 -3.49 -4.17
N MET A 43 -24.44 -3.27 -5.49
CA MET A 43 -25.55 -3.54 -6.42
C MET A 43 -26.87 -2.88 -6.00
N THR A 44 -26.80 -1.71 -5.37
CA THR A 44 -28.00 -0.97 -4.96
C THR A 44 -28.46 -0.08 -6.11
N PRO A 45 -29.62 -0.32 -6.76
CA PRO A 45 -30.03 0.43 -7.93
C PRO A 45 -30.38 1.90 -7.59
N LEU A 46 -30.11 2.82 -8.52
CA LEU A 46 -30.57 4.21 -8.41
C LEU A 46 -32.03 4.28 -8.84
N VAL A 47 -32.85 4.91 -8.00
CA VAL A 47 -34.19 5.35 -8.41
C VAL A 47 -34.01 6.57 -9.30
N ARG A 48 -34.12 6.40 -10.62
CA ARG A 48 -34.13 7.53 -11.56
C ARG A 48 -35.55 7.81 -12.03
N GLU A 49 -35.89 9.09 -12.07
CA GLU A 49 -37.04 9.58 -12.81
C GLU A 49 -36.68 9.56 -14.30
N THR A 50 -37.28 8.63 -15.03
CA THR A 50 -37.18 8.55 -16.49
C THR A 50 -37.91 9.73 -17.14
N LEU A 51 -37.35 10.30 -18.22
CA LEU A 51 -38.01 11.36 -19.03
C LEU A 51 -39.39 10.94 -19.54
N SER A 52 -39.62 9.63 -19.73
CA SER A 52 -40.89 9.02 -20.14
C SER A 52 -41.86 8.75 -18.98
N GLY A 53 -41.41 8.89 -17.72
CA GLY A 53 -42.15 8.48 -16.52
C GLY A 53 -42.31 6.96 -16.34
N GLN A 54 -41.72 6.13 -17.20
CA GLN A 54 -41.82 4.67 -17.13
C GLN A 54 -40.60 4.04 -16.44
N PRO A 55 -40.77 3.24 -15.38
CA PRO A 55 -39.66 2.65 -14.61
C PRO A 55 -38.81 1.61 -15.37
N LYS A 56 -39.00 1.45 -16.69
CA LYS A 56 -38.42 0.38 -17.53
C LYS A 56 -37.37 0.85 -18.55
N ASP A 57 -37.13 2.16 -18.70
CA ASP A 57 -36.22 2.67 -19.75
C ASP A 57 -34.72 2.48 -19.44
N TRP A 58 -34.38 2.09 -18.21
CA TRP A 58 -33.02 1.77 -17.81
C TRP A 58 -32.99 0.36 -17.21
N TYR A 59 -31.93 -0.41 -17.47
CA TYR A 59 -31.75 -1.78 -16.96
C TYR A 59 -30.61 -1.84 -15.92
N PRO A 60 -30.82 -1.38 -14.67
CA PRO A 60 -29.86 -1.56 -13.58
C PRO A 60 -29.40 -3.01 -13.41
N ASP A 61 -30.29 -3.95 -13.73
CA ASP A 61 -30.06 -5.40 -13.63
C ASP A 61 -28.94 -5.91 -14.56
N LEU A 62 -28.60 -5.17 -15.62
CA LEU A 62 -27.50 -5.53 -16.52
C LEU A 62 -26.23 -4.72 -16.21
N GLU A 63 -26.38 -3.43 -15.92
CA GLU A 63 -25.25 -2.53 -15.68
C GLU A 63 -24.47 -2.90 -14.41
N LEU A 64 -25.17 -3.13 -13.30
CA LEU A 64 -24.53 -3.39 -12.00
C LEU A 64 -23.71 -4.69 -12.00
N PRO A 65 -24.22 -5.83 -12.53
CA PRO A 65 -23.40 -7.03 -12.65
C PRO A 65 -22.20 -6.85 -13.58
N TRP A 66 -22.33 -6.10 -14.68
CA TRP A 66 -21.21 -5.86 -15.61
C TRP A 66 -20.09 -5.03 -14.96
N GLN A 67 -20.44 -4.01 -14.17
CA GLN A 67 -19.48 -3.22 -13.40
C GLN A 67 -18.76 -4.10 -12.37
N PHE A 68 -19.50 -4.95 -11.65
CA PHE A 68 -18.93 -5.89 -10.70
C PHE A 68 -17.98 -6.89 -11.37
N SER A 69 -18.40 -7.53 -12.47
CA SER A 69 -17.55 -8.48 -13.20
C SER A 69 -16.29 -7.81 -13.77
N THR A 70 -16.41 -6.56 -14.21
CA THR A 70 -15.25 -5.80 -14.71
C THR A 70 -14.24 -5.57 -13.60
N LEU A 71 -14.69 -5.23 -12.38
CA LEU A 71 -13.82 -5.05 -11.23
C LEU A 71 -13.09 -6.34 -10.84
N GLU A 72 -13.78 -7.48 -10.85
CA GLU A 72 -13.16 -8.79 -10.58
C GLU A 72 -12.11 -9.17 -11.64
N VAL A 73 -12.42 -8.97 -12.92
CA VAL A 73 -11.48 -9.27 -14.02
C VAL A 73 -10.26 -8.36 -13.95
N ALA A 74 -10.48 -7.05 -13.80
CA ALA A 74 -9.39 -6.07 -13.72
C ALA A 74 -8.46 -6.34 -12.53
N THR A 75 -9.01 -6.61 -11.34
CA THR A 75 -8.20 -6.92 -10.15
C THR A 75 -7.45 -8.25 -10.31
N SER A 76 -8.08 -9.27 -10.90
CA SER A 76 -7.41 -10.54 -11.23
C SER A 76 -6.24 -10.34 -12.20
N ASP A 77 -6.40 -9.49 -13.21
CA ASP A 77 -5.35 -9.23 -14.19
C ASP A 77 -4.20 -8.40 -13.60
N ILE A 78 -4.49 -7.39 -12.77
CA ILE A 78 -3.47 -6.65 -12.00
C ILE A 78 -2.65 -7.62 -11.14
N ARG A 79 -3.32 -8.54 -10.42
CA ARG A 79 -2.65 -9.56 -9.61
C ARG A 79 -1.71 -10.43 -10.43
N ARG A 80 -2.14 -10.87 -11.63
CA ARG A 80 -1.32 -11.71 -12.52
C ARG A 80 -0.09 -10.96 -13.04
N LEU A 81 -0.21 -9.66 -13.28
CA LEU A 81 0.90 -8.82 -13.72
C LEU A 81 1.90 -8.57 -12.59
N LYS A 82 1.41 -8.28 -11.37
CA LYS A 82 2.27 -8.05 -10.20
C LYS A 82 2.93 -9.31 -9.69
N PHE A 83 2.20 -10.42 -9.68
CA PHE A 83 2.66 -11.71 -9.16
C PHE A 83 2.51 -12.80 -10.23
N PRO A 84 3.38 -12.81 -11.26
CA PRO A 84 3.32 -13.80 -12.31
C PRO A 84 3.43 -15.23 -11.77
N ARG A 85 2.69 -16.16 -12.39
CA ARG A 85 2.73 -17.57 -12.03
C ARG A 85 3.99 -18.20 -12.63
N GLY A 86 4.85 -18.78 -11.78
CA GLY A 86 6.04 -19.50 -12.23
C GLY A 86 7.23 -18.60 -12.60
N ALA A 87 7.12 -17.29 -12.44
CA ALA A 87 8.24 -16.35 -12.54
C ALA A 87 8.43 -15.59 -11.23
N GLU A 88 9.64 -15.10 -11.02
CA GLU A 88 9.97 -14.27 -9.88
C GLU A 88 9.45 -12.85 -10.11
N TRP A 89 8.76 -12.30 -9.12
CA TRP A 89 8.16 -10.98 -9.21
C TRP A 89 9.08 -9.86 -8.69
N PHE A 90 10.16 -10.23 -8.02
CA PHE A 90 11.19 -9.32 -7.51
C PHE A 90 12.55 -10.00 -7.54
N SER A 91 13.59 -9.17 -7.68
CA SER A 91 15.00 -9.56 -7.53
C SER A 91 15.59 -8.86 -6.32
N VAL A 92 16.52 -9.52 -5.65
CA VAL A 92 17.27 -8.95 -4.53
C VAL A 92 18.71 -8.76 -4.97
N SER A 93 19.27 -7.59 -4.64
CA SER A 93 20.70 -7.32 -4.72
C SER A 93 21.10 -6.80 -3.35
N SER A 94 21.85 -7.60 -2.62
CA SER A 94 22.35 -7.29 -1.29
C SER A 94 23.71 -6.62 -1.38
N GLU A 95 23.96 -5.63 -0.53
CA GLU A 95 25.27 -5.02 -0.43
C GLU A 95 26.13 -5.84 0.55
N LEU A 96 27.15 -6.53 0.04
CA LEU A 96 28.15 -7.21 0.85
C LEU A 96 29.11 -6.20 1.49
N SER A 97 28.65 -5.53 2.55
CA SER A 97 29.51 -4.68 3.37
C SER A 97 30.37 -5.50 4.32
N GLU A 98 31.51 -4.96 4.77
CA GLU A 98 32.37 -5.60 5.78
C GLU A 98 31.59 -5.91 7.07
N GLU A 99 30.68 -5.01 7.48
CA GLU A 99 29.78 -5.23 8.63
C GLU A 99 28.80 -6.39 8.42
N TYR A 100 28.38 -6.64 7.17
CA TYR A 100 27.52 -7.78 6.85
C TYR A 100 28.30 -9.09 6.96
N LEU A 101 29.52 -9.13 6.44
CA LEU A 101 30.41 -10.29 6.52
C LEU A 101 30.77 -10.62 7.98
N ALA A 102 31.15 -9.62 8.78
CA ALA A 102 31.46 -9.81 10.19
C ALA A 102 30.27 -10.41 10.96
N ARG A 103 29.06 -9.87 10.78
CA ARG A 103 27.84 -10.43 11.41
C ARG A 103 27.54 -11.86 10.97
N PHE A 104 27.85 -12.19 9.72
CA PHE A 104 27.64 -13.55 9.21
C PHE A 104 28.61 -14.54 9.87
N ASP A 105 29.89 -14.16 9.99
CA ASP A 105 30.91 -14.97 10.64
C ASP A 105 30.62 -15.15 12.13
N ASP A 106 30.28 -14.07 12.86
CA ASP A 106 29.89 -14.13 14.27
C ASP A 106 28.70 -15.08 14.51
N ARG A 107 27.69 -15.02 13.63
CA ARG A 107 26.50 -15.88 13.75
C ARG A 107 26.80 -17.34 13.43
N ARG A 108 27.76 -17.61 12.55
CA ARG A 108 28.20 -18.97 12.19
C ARG A 108 28.92 -19.65 13.33
N GLU A 109 29.64 -18.90 14.17
CA GLU A 109 30.27 -19.43 15.38
C GLU A 109 29.23 -19.93 16.39
N GLU A 110 28.11 -19.22 16.54
CA GLU A 110 27.02 -19.59 17.46
C GLU A 110 26.06 -20.65 16.87
N PHE A 111 25.78 -20.58 15.56
CA PHE A 111 24.83 -21.46 14.87
C PHE A 111 25.43 -22.05 13.57
N PRO A 112 26.09 -23.21 13.63
CA PRO A 112 26.61 -23.88 12.44
C PRO A 112 25.47 -24.38 11.53
N LEU A 113 25.61 -24.23 10.21
CA LEU A 113 24.59 -24.66 9.24
C LEU A 113 24.44 -26.19 9.14
N ILE A 114 25.53 -26.94 9.34
CA ILE A 114 25.57 -28.40 9.25
C ILE A 114 26.57 -28.92 10.28
N GLY A 115 26.12 -29.83 11.15
CA GLY A 115 26.99 -30.49 12.13
C GLY A 115 27.26 -29.66 13.39
N ALA A 116 28.16 -30.15 14.23
CA ALA A 116 28.55 -29.52 15.49
C ALA A 116 29.75 -28.56 15.34
N GLU A 117 30.41 -28.55 14.18
CA GLU A 117 31.59 -27.72 13.92
C GLU A 117 31.32 -26.73 12.77
N PRO A 118 31.77 -25.46 12.90
CA PRO A 118 31.59 -24.46 11.87
C PRO A 118 32.50 -24.78 10.67
N VAL A 119 31.90 -25.23 9.56
CA VAL A 119 32.61 -25.34 8.29
C VAL A 119 32.93 -23.91 7.80
N PRO A 120 34.20 -23.59 7.46
CA PRO A 120 34.58 -22.28 6.94
C PRO A 120 34.06 -22.14 5.50
N ALA A 121 32.81 -21.71 5.37
CA ALA A 121 32.25 -21.34 4.07
C ALA A 121 32.27 -19.82 3.96
N LYS A 122 32.97 -19.31 2.95
CA LYS A 122 32.91 -17.89 2.60
C LYS A 122 31.54 -17.56 2.03
N LEU A 123 31.03 -16.39 2.39
CA LEU A 123 29.76 -15.91 1.87
C LEU A 123 29.99 -15.27 0.49
N ASP A 124 29.47 -15.91 -0.55
CA ASP A 124 29.43 -15.33 -1.89
C ASP A 124 28.22 -14.41 -2.07
N GLN A 125 28.30 -13.47 -3.01
CA GLN A 125 27.22 -12.52 -3.35
C GLN A 125 25.90 -13.24 -3.67
N GLU A 126 25.95 -14.30 -4.48
CA GLU A 126 24.77 -15.09 -4.82
C GLU A 126 24.13 -15.72 -3.57
N THR A 127 24.96 -16.17 -2.62
CA THR A 127 24.48 -16.77 -1.38
C THR A 127 23.82 -15.70 -0.49
N ALA A 128 24.41 -14.50 -0.42
CA ALA A 128 23.84 -13.37 0.31
C ALA A 128 22.47 -12.96 -0.26
N ASP A 129 22.37 -12.86 -1.59
CA ASP A 129 21.11 -12.51 -2.27
C ASP A 129 20.04 -13.57 -2.03
N ILE A 130 20.39 -14.86 -2.12
CA ILE A 130 19.48 -15.97 -1.82
C ILE A 130 19.01 -15.94 -0.37
N LEU A 131 19.90 -15.66 0.59
CA LEU A 131 19.54 -15.58 2.02
C LEU A 131 18.56 -14.45 2.30
N VAL A 132 18.84 -13.24 1.78
CA VAL A 132 17.95 -12.08 1.94
C VAL A 132 16.61 -12.34 1.27
N LYS A 133 16.62 -12.87 0.04
CA LYS A 133 15.39 -13.21 -0.69
C LYS A 133 14.57 -14.27 0.03
N THR A 134 15.19 -15.33 0.54
CA THR A 134 14.51 -16.39 1.31
C THR A 134 13.89 -15.82 2.58
N THR A 135 14.57 -14.89 3.24
CA THR A 135 14.06 -14.20 4.44
C THR A 135 12.85 -13.33 4.11
N ILE A 136 12.90 -12.58 3.01
CA ILE A 136 11.78 -11.76 2.55
C ILE A 136 10.59 -12.63 2.15
N ASP A 137 10.83 -13.71 1.40
CA ASP A 137 9.80 -14.67 0.98
C ASP A 137 9.14 -15.37 2.18
N HIS A 138 9.92 -15.64 3.24
CA HIS A 138 9.40 -16.18 4.49
C HIS A 138 8.37 -15.23 5.11
N TYR A 139 8.69 -13.94 5.25
CA TYR A 139 7.76 -12.94 5.78
C TYR A 139 6.56 -12.72 4.86
N HIS A 140 6.76 -12.71 3.54
CA HIS A 140 5.67 -12.59 2.58
C HIS A 140 4.63 -13.71 2.72
N ARG A 141 5.10 -14.94 2.97
CA ARG A 141 4.22 -16.09 3.22
C ARG A 141 3.57 -16.04 4.60
N MET A 142 4.30 -15.62 5.63
CA MET A 142 3.78 -15.55 7.00
C MET A 142 2.66 -14.53 7.18
N PHE A 143 2.78 -13.35 6.56
CA PHE A 143 1.86 -12.22 6.76
C PHE A 143 0.91 -11.99 5.58
N ASP A 144 0.68 -13.01 4.75
CA ASP A 144 -0.20 -12.96 3.56
C ASP A 144 -0.01 -11.68 2.73
N TYR A 145 1.23 -11.44 2.32
CA TYR A 145 1.59 -10.23 1.59
C TYR A 145 0.82 -10.08 0.27
N ARG A 146 0.52 -11.20 -0.39
CA ARG A 146 -0.26 -11.20 -1.64
C ARG A 146 -1.72 -10.81 -1.39
N GLY A 147 -2.37 -11.34 -0.35
CA GLY A 147 -3.73 -10.93 0.01
C GLY A 147 -3.81 -9.45 0.42
N ALA A 148 -2.77 -8.93 1.09
CA ALA A 148 -2.68 -7.51 1.40
C ALA A 148 -2.62 -6.65 0.12
N TRP A 149 -1.83 -7.05 -0.87
CA TRP A 149 -1.78 -6.37 -2.17
C TRP A 149 -3.08 -6.48 -2.95
N ASP A 150 -3.74 -7.64 -2.95
CA ASP A 150 -5.05 -7.80 -3.60
C ASP A 150 -6.06 -6.79 -3.01
N SER A 151 -6.04 -6.60 -1.69
CA SER A 151 -6.89 -5.63 -1.00
C SER A 151 -6.58 -4.18 -1.39
N LEU A 152 -5.29 -3.84 -1.55
CA LEU A 152 -4.86 -2.53 -2.03
C LEU A 152 -5.26 -2.30 -3.49
N ASP A 153 -5.15 -3.32 -4.34
CA ASP A 153 -5.51 -3.22 -5.76
C ASP A 153 -7.01 -3.04 -5.95
N ILE A 154 -7.81 -3.67 -5.10
CA ILE A 154 -9.25 -3.41 -5.05
C ILE A 154 -9.55 -1.94 -4.70
N GLU A 155 -8.88 -1.37 -3.69
CA GLU A 155 -9.04 0.06 -3.35
C GLU A 155 -8.55 0.96 -4.51
N ALA A 156 -7.45 0.60 -5.16
CA ALA A 156 -6.90 1.32 -6.32
C ALA A 156 -7.89 1.39 -7.48
N VAL A 157 -8.50 0.25 -7.82
CA VAL A 157 -9.47 0.16 -8.92
C VAL A 157 -10.77 0.89 -8.56
N LYS A 158 -11.22 0.82 -7.31
CA LYS A 158 -12.45 1.51 -6.85
C LYS A 158 -12.27 3.02 -6.77
N TYR A 159 -11.20 3.50 -6.14
CA TYR A 159 -11.09 4.91 -5.75
C TYR A 159 -9.98 5.67 -6.49
N GLY A 160 -9.25 4.98 -7.38
CA GLY A 160 -8.12 5.53 -8.14
C GLY A 160 -6.80 5.56 -7.37
N THR A 161 -6.80 5.22 -6.07
CA THR A 161 -5.62 5.22 -5.22
C THR A 161 -5.80 4.26 -4.04
N TYR A 162 -4.72 3.90 -3.37
CA TYR A 162 -4.71 3.00 -2.22
C TYR A 162 -3.70 3.47 -1.18
N VAL A 163 -3.92 3.08 0.08
CA VAL A 163 -2.98 3.37 1.17
C VAL A 163 -2.65 2.08 1.91
N GLY A 164 -1.37 1.73 1.93
CA GLY A 164 -0.84 0.63 2.72
C GLY A 164 0.02 1.17 3.86
N ARG A 165 -0.10 0.56 5.04
CA ARG A 165 0.78 0.84 6.17
C ARG A 165 1.59 -0.39 6.52
N VAL A 166 2.90 -0.27 6.56
CA VAL A 166 3.76 -1.32 7.10
C VAL A 166 3.86 -1.14 8.62
N ARG A 167 3.60 -2.21 9.36
CA ARG A 167 3.76 -2.27 10.82
C ARG A 167 4.33 -3.61 11.22
N GLU A 168 5.06 -3.63 12.33
CA GLU A 168 5.42 -4.87 13.00
C GLU A 168 4.15 -5.46 13.67
N VAL A 169 3.82 -6.69 13.33
CA VAL A 169 2.64 -7.40 13.82
C VAL A 169 3.07 -8.72 14.43
N ASN A 170 2.44 -9.08 15.56
CA ASN A 170 2.59 -10.41 16.13
C ASN A 170 1.74 -11.39 15.31
N GLN A 171 2.33 -12.47 14.83
CA GLN A 171 1.55 -13.57 14.27
C GLN A 171 0.70 -14.20 15.39
N PRO A 172 -0.62 -14.38 15.20
CA PRO A 172 -1.43 -15.08 16.18
C PRO A 172 -0.92 -16.52 16.30
N ALA A 173 -0.49 -16.90 17.50
CA ALA A 173 -0.09 -18.27 17.79
C ALA A 173 -1.35 -19.14 17.82
N PHE A 174 -1.54 -19.96 16.79
CA PHE A 174 -2.66 -20.93 16.74
C PHE A 174 -2.51 -22.06 17.77
N GLU A 175 -1.30 -22.27 18.30
CA GLU A 175 -1.02 -23.22 19.38
C GLU A 175 -0.22 -22.56 20.51
N ALA A 176 -0.55 -22.89 21.76
CA ALA A 176 0.09 -22.35 22.97
C ALA A 176 1.61 -22.66 23.09
N ARG A 177 2.15 -23.54 22.23
CA ARG A 177 3.58 -23.91 22.21
C ARG A 177 4.41 -23.16 21.17
N LEU A 178 3.79 -22.45 20.22
CA LEU A 178 4.52 -21.68 19.22
C LEU A 178 4.80 -20.27 19.77
N ARG A 179 6.08 -19.90 19.83
CA ARG A 179 6.48 -18.53 20.14
C ARG A 179 5.86 -17.59 19.10
N SER A 180 5.23 -16.50 19.54
CA SER A 180 4.74 -15.47 18.64
C SER A 180 5.93 -14.85 17.90
N VAL A 181 5.97 -15.07 16.58
CA VAL A 181 6.95 -14.42 15.71
C VAL A 181 6.42 -13.02 15.39
N ARG A 182 7.29 -12.02 15.57
CA ARG A 182 7.03 -10.66 15.12
C ARG A 182 7.64 -10.47 13.76
N GLY A 183 6.93 -9.77 12.90
CA GLY A 183 7.48 -9.40 11.60
C GLY A 183 6.70 -8.28 10.94
N PRO A 184 7.24 -7.77 9.82
CA PRO A 184 6.62 -6.70 9.08
C PRO A 184 5.40 -7.23 8.32
N ALA A 185 4.25 -6.61 8.56
CA ALA A 185 3.02 -6.87 7.83
C ALA A 185 2.59 -5.61 7.07
N LEU A 186 2.17 -5.79 5.81
CA LEU A 186 1.49 -4.76 5.04
C LEU A 186 0.01 -4.77 5.40
N ILE A 187 -0.44 -3.68 6.01
CA ILE A 187 -1.83 -3.51 6.45
C ILE A 187 -2.52 -2.56 5.47
N PRO A 188 -3.46 -3.04 4.64
CA PRO A 188 -4.27 -2.17 3.80
C PRO A 188 -5.14 -1.25 4.67
N GLN A 189 -5.29 0.00 4.24
CA GLN A 189 -6.17 0.98 4.86
C GLN A 189 -7.07 1.56 3.78
N SER A 190 -8.36 1.72 4.08
CA SER A 190 -9.27 2.36 3.14
C SER A 190 -8.92 3.84 3.00
N ILE A 191 -8.92 4.34 1.76
CA ILE A 191 -8.64 5.75 1.45
C ILE A 191 -9.55 6.72 2.22
N LYS A 192 -10.79 6.29 2.52
CA LYS A 192 -11.81 7.06 3.25
C LYS A 192 -11.36 7.46 4.66
N ASN A 193 -10.54 6.61 5.29
CA ASN A 193 -10.02 6.81 6.64
C ASN A 193 -8.69 7.59 6.66
N THR A 194 -8.24 8.08 5.51
CA THR A 194 -6.96 8.78 5.37
C THR A 194 -7.14 10.18 4.82
N TRP A 195 -6.24 11.09 5.21
CA TRP A 195 -6.20 12.47 4.73
C TRP A 195 -4.83 12.71 4.10
N LEU A 196 -4.71 12.37 2.82
CA LEU A 196 -3.47 12.50 2.07
C LEU A 196 -3.07 13.96 1.92
N ASP A 197 -1.76 14.18 1.80
CA ASP A 197 -1.24 15.48 1.43
C ASP A 197 -1.29 15.61 -0.10
N ASP A 198 -2.29 16.32 -0.59
CA ASP A 198 -2.44 16.60 -2.03
C ASP A 198 -1.57 17.79 -2.48
N THR A 199 -0.71 18.30 -1.61
CA THR A 199 0.20 19.39 -1.94
C THR A 199 1.10 18.95 -3.09
N PRO A 200 1.09 19.68 -4.23
CA PRO A 200 1.91 19.31 -5.37
C PRO A 200 3.37 19.41 -4.98
N ALA A 201 4.14 18.35 -5.21
CA ALA A 201 5.58 18.45 -5.19
C ALA A 201 6.00 19.15 -6.48
N ILE A 202 6.45 20.40 -6.37
CA ILE A 202 7.03 21.13 -7.50
C ILE A 202 8.52 20.81 -7.50
N LEU A 203 8.94 19.87 -8.35
CA LEU A 203 10.35 19.64 -8.62
C LEU A 203 10.80 20.71 -9.64
N MET A 204 11.47 21.75 -9.16
CA MET A 204 11.84 22.97 -9.90
C MET A 204 12.86 22.75 -11.03
N ASN A 205 13.26 21.52 -11.33
CA ASN A 205 14.25 21.28 -12.38
C ASN A 205 13.63 21.31 -13.79
N GLU A 206 12.32 21.04 -13.92
CA GLU A 206 11.66 20.93 -15.24
C GLU A 206 10.21 21.48 -15.30
N GLY A 207 9.68 22.13 -14.25
CA GLY A 207 8.33 22.73 -14.30
C GLY A 207 7.16 21.73 -14.27
N PHE A 208 7.44 20.48 -13.91
CA PHE A 208 6.41 19.45 -13.72
C PHE A 208 5.75 19.58 -12.35
N LYS A 209 4.43 19.74 -12.36
CA LYS A 209 3.59 19.62 -11.17
C LYS A 209 3.10 18.18 -11.08
N ILE A 210 3.56 17.45 -10.06
CA ILE A 210 3.09 16.09 -9.78
C ILE A 210 2.39 16.13 -8.43
N SER A 211 1.07 15.92 -8.45
CA SER A 211 0.27 15.69 -7.24
C SER A 211 -0.11 14.20 -7.20
N PRO A 212 -0.07 13.55 -6.02
CA PRO A 212 -0.32 12.11 -5.88
C PRO A 212 -1.71 11.63 -6.33
N LEU A 213 -2.62 12.55 -6.74
CA LEU A 213 -4.00 12.25 -7.10
C LEU A 213 -4.44 12.84 -8.46
N GLU A 214 -3.54 13.47 -9.22
CA GLU A 214 -3.81 13.93 -10.58
C GLU A 214 -3.12 13.00 -11.60
N ILE A 215 -3.91 12.27 -12.40
CA ILE A 215 -3.42 11.44 -13.53
C ILE A 215 -2.89 12.30 -14.68
N ARG A 216 -3.11 13.62 -14.63
CA ARG A 216 -2.62 14.58 -15.64
C ARG A 216 -1.50 15.41 -15.04
N GLY A 217 -0.28 15.21 -15.53
CA GLY A 217 0.79 16.18 -15.35
C GLY A 217 0.45 17.44 -16.14
N SER A 218 0.43 18.59 -15.48
CA SER A 218 0.42 19.87 -16.16
C SER A 218 1.83 20.45 -16.17
N PHE A 219 2.20 21.03 -17.32
CA PHE A 219 3.43 21.79 -17.45
C PHE A 219 3.12 23.23 -17.07
N GLN A 220 3.87 23.78 -16.12
CA GLN A 220 3.70 25.17 -15.71
C GLN A 220 5.01 25.92 -15.96
N TYR A 221 4.95 26.97 -16.77
CA TYR A 221 6.13 27.77 -17.04
C TYR A 221 6.37 28.74 -15.87
N LEU A 222 7.63 29.17 -15.71
CA LEU A 222 8.02 30.14 -14.67
C LEU A 222 7.24 31.48 -14.77
N HIS A 223 6.73 31.82 -15.95
CA HIS A 223 5.95 33.06 -16.17
C HIS A 223 4.47 32.95 -15.76
N ASP A 224 3.96 31.73 -15.53
CA ASP A 224 2.57 31.46 -15.14
C ASP A 224 2.35 31.57 -13.61
N LEU A 225 3.42 31.75 -12.82
CA LEU A 225 3.41 31.81 -11.35
C LEU A 225 3.31 33.24 -10.80
N LYS A 226 2.56 34.14 -11.46
CA LYS A 226 2.30 35.50 -10.97
C LYS A 226 1.25 35.54 -9.87
#